data_AF-R7WA85-F1
#
_entry.id   AF-R7WA85-F1
#
_cell.length_a   1.000
_cell.length_b   1.000
_cell.length_c   1.000
_cell.angle_alpha   90.00
_cell.angle_beta   90.00
_cell.angle_gamma   90.00
#
_symmetry.space_group_name_H-M   'P 1'
#
loop_
_entity.id
_entity.type
_entity.pdbx_description
1 polymer ?
#
loop_
_entity_poly.entity_id
_entity_poly.type
_entity_poly.pdbx_seq_one_letter_code
_entity_poly.pdbx_strand_id
1 'polypeptide(L)'
;MVLLPSSEGVWRFVSGGSRRIRSAFVFSGSTWIRYLFIYVLVSTGAGATDAAPPPGGVGGHGGEELLRDPEGEMTVREALNSALDEEMSADPSVFLMGEEVGEYQGAYKITKGLLDKYGPDRVLDTPITEAGFTGIGVGAAYQGLRPVVEFMTFNFSMQAIDHIINSAAKSNYMSAGQISVPIVFRGPNGAAAGVGAQHSQCYAAWYAHVPGLKVLTPYSAEDARGLLKAAIRDPDPVVFLENELLYGESFPIKAEVLDSSFSVPIGKAKIEREGKDVTITAFSKMVGYALQSIDCYGTQGIYDLDDKVLCLRAWCHGAEKEGYPLLIMVSMSKFREVQNWANHINFQAAEILSKEGISAEVINLRSIRPLDRAAINASVRKTNRLVTVEEGFPQHGVGAEICMSVVEDSFEYLDAPVERIAGADVPMPYAANLERLAVPQVEDIVRAAKRACYRSS
;
A
#
# COMPACT_ATOMS: atom_id res chain seq x y z
N MET A 1 -17.47 -4.02 -45.81
CA MET A 1 -18.09 -5.35 -45.83
C MET A 1 -19.55 -5.15 -46.20
N VAL A 2 -20.02 -5.68 -47.34
CA VAL A 2 -21.42 -5.51 -47.78
C VAL A 2 -22.10 -6.87 -47.63
N LEU A 3 -23.19 -6.91 -46.87
CA LEU A 3 -24.04 -8.10 -46.72
C LEU A 3 -25.17 -7.99 -47.75
N LEU A 4 -25.33 -9.03 -48.59
CA LEU A 4 -26.55 -9.23 -49.37
C LEU A 4 -27.22 -10.53 -48.92
N PRO A 5 -28.56 -10.56 -48.78
CA PRO A 5 -29.27 -11.73 -48.28
C PRO A 5 -29.41 -12.80 -49.38
N SER A 6 -29.26 -14.08 -49.01
CA SER A 6 -29.68 -15.23 -49.83
C SER A 6 -30.55 -16.20 -49.03
N SER A 7 -31.56 -16.75 -49.68
CA SER A 7 -32.76 -17.38 -49.11
C SER A 7 -32.61 -18.81 -48.56
N GLU A 8 -31.42 -19.30 -48.23
CA GLU A 8 -31.23 -20.69 -47.75
C GLU A 8 -30.36 -20.82 -46.48
N GLY A 9 -30.30 -19.79 -45.64
CA GLY A 9 -29.84 -19.94 -44.24
C GLY A 9 -28.38 -20.35 -44.02
N VAL A 10 -27.52 -20.31 -45.06
CA VAL A 10 -26.07 -20.51 -44.94
C VAL A 10 -25.35 -19.29 -45.51
N TRP A 11 -24.62 -18.56 -44.66
CA TRP A 11 -23.78 -17.43 -45.08
C TRP A 11 -22.52 -17.95 -45.78
N ARG A 12 -22.31 -17.60 -47.05
CA ARG A 12 -21.04 -17.82 -47.76
C ARG A 12 -20.19 -16.56 -47.74
N PHE A 13 -18.95 -16.67 -47.27
CA PHE A 13 -17.92 -15.65 -47.48
C PHE A 13 -17.14 -15.96 -48.76
N VAL A 14 -16.99 -14.97 -49.64
CA VAL A 14 -16.00 -15.00 -50.72
C VAL A 14 -14.80 -14.20 -50.25
N SER A 15 -13.67 -14.86 -50.00
CA SER A 15 -12.42 -14.20 -49.61
C SER A 15 -11.67 -13.69 -50.85
N GLY A 16 -11.60 -12.38 -51.04
CA GLY A 16 -10.50 -11.76 -51.76
C GLY A 16 -9.36 -11.47 -50.78
N GLY A 17 -8.24 -12.18 -50.90
CA GLY A 17 -7.01 -11.86 -50.16
C GLY A 17 -6.67 -12.83 -49.02
N SER A 18 -5.41 -13.26 -49.02
CA SER A 18 -4.83 -14.33 -48.20
C SER A 18 -4.82 -14.05 -46.69
N ARG A 19 -5.33 -15.01 -45.89
CA ARG A 19 -4.64 -15.66 -44.74
C ARG A 19 -5.63 -16.60 -44.02
N ARG A 20 -5.18 -17.83 -43.74
CA ARG A 20 -5.95 -18.94 -43.14
C ARG A 20 -6.21 -18.68 -41.66
N ILE A 21 -7.45 -18.83 -41.19
CA ILE A 21 -7.78 -19.10 -39.78
C ILE A 21 -8.05 -20.61 -39.66
N ARG A 22 -7.36 -21.28 -38.72
CA ARG A 22 -7.54 -22.69 -38.41
C ARG A 22 -8.50 -22.85 -37.22
N SER A 23 -9.55 -23.64 -37.45
CA SER A 23 -10.49 -24.30 -36.51
C SER A 23 -11.44 -23.45 -35.66
N ALA A 24 -12.73 -23.80 -35.72
CA ALA A 24 -13.78 -23.45 -34.77
C ALA A 24 -14.44 -24.76 -34.29
N PHE A 25 -14.68 -24.90 -32.98
CA PHE A 25 -15.48 -26.00 -32.42
C PHE A 25 -16.93 -25.55 -32.21
N VAL A 26 -17.87 -26.43 -32.58
CA VAL A 26 -19.30 -26.29 -32.29
C VAL A 26 -19.60 -27.14 -31.06
N PHE A 27 -20.20 -26.55 -30.02
CA PHE A 27 -20.87 -27.31 -28.97
C PHE A 27 -22.36 -26.97 -28.94
N SER A 28 -23.16 -28.04 -28.93
CA SER A 28 -24.62 -28.06 -28.79
C SER A 28 -24.95 -28.46 -27.35
N GLY A 29 -25.93 -27.79 -26.73
CA GLY A 29 -26.66 -28.32 -25.58
C GLY A 29 -26.51 -27.56 -24.26
N SER A 30 -27.51 -26.73 -23.97
CA SER A 30 -28.17 -26.51 -22.66
C SER A 30 -27.34 -26.69 -21.36
N THR A 31 -26.86 -25.59 -20.76
CA THR A 31 -26.97 -25.27 -19.32
C THR A 31 -26.65 -23.79 -19.11
N TRP A 32 -27.52 -23.07 -18.41
CA TRP A 32 -27.32 -21.67 -18.03
C TRP A 32 -26.23 -21.56 -16.95
N ILE A 33 -25.14 -20.82 -17.22
CA ILE A 33 -24.38 -19.96 -16.29
C ILE A 33 -23.22 -19.26 -17.04
N ARG A 34 -23.14 -17.95 -16.79
CA ARG A 34 -22.21 -16.89 -17.19
C ARG A 34 -20.77 -17.27 -17.59
N TYR A 35 -20.35 -16.86 -18.80
CA TYR A 35 -18.99 -16.38 -19.10
C TYR A 35 -19.04 -15.33 -20.24
N LEU A 36 -18.64 -14.09 -19.95
CA LEU A 36 -18.48 -13.04 -20.96
C LEU A 36 -17.00 -13.00 -21.40
N PHE A 37 -16.69 -13.51 -22.59
CA PHE A 37 -15.37 -13.34 -23.22
C PHE A 37 -15.47 -12.23 -24.27
N ILE A 38 -14.70 -11.16 -24.09
CA ILE A 38 -14.59 -10.06 -25.06
C ILE A 38 -13.32 -10.27 -25.88
N TYR A 39 -13.47 -10.45 -27.20
CA TYR A 39 -12.37 -10.40 -28.17
C TYR A 39 -12.23 -8.98 -28.72
N VAL A 40 -11.00 -8.47 -28.78
CA VAL A 40 -10.66 -7.17 -29.40
C VAL A 40 -10.10 -7.40 -30.80
N LEU A 41 -10.69 -6.75 -31.80
CA LEU A 41 -10.16 -6.62 -33.16
C LEU A 41 -9.33 -5.33 -33.23
N VAL A 42 -8.03 -5.45 -33.49
CA VAL A 42 -7.14 -4.31 -33.71
C VAL A 42 -7.28 -3.86 -35.17
N SER A 43 -7.73 -2.63 -35.40
CA SER A 43 -7.48 -1.92 -36.66
C SER A 43 -6.48 -0.78 -36.43
N THR A 44 -5.32 -0.89 -37.05
CA THR A 44 -4.38 0.21 -37.25
C THR A 44 -4.76 0.96 -38.53
N GLY A 45 -4.89 2.29 -38.46
CA GLY A 45 -5.06 3.12 -39.65
C GLY A 45 -4.93 4.61 -39.32
N ALA A 46 -3.79 5.18 -39.68
CA ALA A 46 -3.41 6.57 -39.51
C ALA A 46 -4.19 7.54 -40.41
N GLY A 47 -4.24 8.81 -39.98
CA GLY A 47 -4.46 9.96 -40.88
C GLY A 47 -5.39 11.03 -40.32
N ALA A 48 -4.87 12.02 -39.58
CA ALA A 48 -5.43 13.37 -39.52
C ALA A 48 -4.35 14.36 -39.05
N THR A 49 -4.29 15.47 -39.77
CA THR A 49 -3.24 16.49 -39.86
C THR A 49 -3.29 17.56 -38.76
N ASP A 50 -2.17 18.27 -38.61
CA ASP A 50 -1.91 19.41 -37.73
C ASP A 50 -3.03 20.47 -37.63
N ALA A 51 -3.34 20.87 -36.40
CA ALA A 51 -3.86 22.21 -36.07
C ALA A 51 -3.52 22.55 -34.61
N ALA A 52 -2.69 23.59 -34.42
CA ALA A 52 -2.39 24.18 -33.11
C ALA A 52 -3.58 24.97 -32.55
N PRO A 53 -3.79 25.00 -31.23
CA PRO A 53 -4.81 25.84 -30.62
C PRO A 53 -4.38 27.33 -30.58
N PRO A 54 -5.33 28.27 -30.67
CA PRO A 54 -5.04 29.71 -30.76
C PRO A 54 -4.59 30.32 -29.42
N PRO A 55 -3.88 31.46 -29.43
CA PRO A 55 -3.44 32.13 -28.21
C PRO A 55 -4.56 33.03 -27.66
N GLY A 56 -4.96 32.79 -26.41
CA GLY A 56 -5.64 33.75 -25.54
C GLY A 56 -4.98 33.61 -24.17
N GLY A 57 -4.65 34.64 -23.40
CA GLY A 57 -5.08 36.02 -23.31
C GLY A 57 -4.87 36.38 -21.83
N VAL A 58 -4.05 37.39 -21.54
CA VAL A 58 -3.58 37.74 -20.20
C VAL A 58 -4.74 38.25 -19.34
N GLY A 59 -4.90 37.73 -18.12
CA GLY A 59 -5.91 38.19 -17.17
C GLY A 59 -5.65 37.80 -15.71
N GLY A 60 -5.13 38.76 -14.94
CA GLY A 60 -5.48 39.09 -13.55
C GLY A 60 -5.34 38.03 -12.44
N HIS A 61 -4.30 38.20 -11.62
CA HIS A 61 -4.24 37.65 -10.25
C HIS A 61 -5.36 38.23 -9.38
N GLY A 62 -6.23 37.37 -8.86
CA GLY A 62 -7.11 37.63 -7.73
C GLY A 62 -7.08 36.39 -6.84
N GLY A 63 -6.56 36.54 -5.62
CA GLY A 63 -6.53 35.46 -4.64
C GLY A 63 -7.94 35.12 -4.19
N GLU A 64 -8.38 33.91 -4.49
CA GLU A 64 -9.45 33.26 -3.75
C GLU A 64 -8.80 32.42 -2.66
N GLU A 65 -8.80 32.99 -1.46
CA GLU A 65 -8.60 32.25 -0.22
C GLU A 65 -9.77 31.27 -0.09
N LEU A 66 -9.59 30.07 -0.63
CA LEU A 66 -10.52 28.96 -0.47
C LEU A 66 -10.63 28.68 1.03
N LEU A 67 -11.82 28.95 1.58
CA LEU A 67 -12.27 28.41 2.85
C LEU A 67 -12.16 26.88 2.76
N ARG A 68 -11.01 26.35 3.18
CA ARG A 68 -10.79 24.90 3.35
C ARG A 68 -11.73 24.46 4.48
N ASP A 69 -12.55 23.46 4.19
CA ASP A 69 -13.12 22.63 5.25
C ASP A 69 -11.96 22.21 6.19
N PRO A 70 -12.14 22.28 7.52
CA PRO A 70 -11.11 21.90 8.49
C PRO A 70 -10.79 20.39 8.47
N GLU A 71 -11.48 19.63 7.61
CA GLU A 71 -11.37 18.19 7.37
C GLU A 71 -11.00 17.97 5.89
N GLY A 72 -9.72 17.71 5.61
CA GLY A 72 -9.24 17.41 4.27
C GLY A 72 -8.81 15.96 4.13
N GLU A 73 -8.81 15.43 2.92
CA GLU A 73 -8.13 14.17 2.61
C GLU A 73 -6.66 14.43 2.25
N MET A 74 -5.79 13.50 2.60
CA MET A 74 -4.37 13.51 2.23
C MET A 74 -3.94 12.12 1.84
N THR A 75 -3.19 12.01 0.75
CA THR A 75 -2.55 10.74 0.38
C THR A 75 -1.34 10.46 1.26
N VAL A 76 -0.98 9.19 1.42
CA VAL A 76 0.26 8.81 2.13
C VAL A 76 1.49 9.45 1.48
N ARG A 77 1.51 9.58 0.14
CA ARG A 77 2.58 10.28 -0.59
C ARG A 77 2.71 11.74 -0.18
N GLU A 78 1.60 12.48 -0.11
CA GLU A 78 1.58 13.89 0.30
C GLU A 78 1.98 14.06 1.78
N ALA A 79 1.56 13.12 2.64
CA ALA A 79 1.96 13.08 4.04
C ALA A 79 3.49 12.93 4.21
N LEU A 80 4.11 12.02 3.46
CA LEU A 80 5.56 11.83 3.48
C LEU A 80 6.31 13.04 2.92
N ASN A 81 5.83 13.58 1.79
CA ASN A 81 6.42 14.78 1.18
C ASN A 81 6.37 15.99 2.13
N SER A 82 5.21 16.26 2.74
CA SER A 82 5.05 17.37 3.68
C SER A 82 5.87 17.21 4.96
N ALA A 83 6.02 15.97 5.47
CA ALA A 83 6.92 15.69 6.57
C ALA A 83 8.39 16.02 6.22
N LEU A 84 8.89 15.57 5.06
CA LEU A 84 10.23 15.90 4.60
C LEU A 84 10.41 17.42 4.46
N ASP A 85 9.45 18.08 3.82
CA ASP A 85 9.49 19.51 3.57
C ASP A 85 9.59 20.32 4.87
N GLU A 86 8.75 20.00 5.85
CA GLU A 86 8.74 20.74 7.12
C GLU A 86 10.01 20.51 7.94
N GLU A 87 10.53 19.28 8.01
CA GLU A 87 11.76 19.01 8.76
C GLU A 87 12.99 19.62 8.06
N MET A 88 13.04 19.61 6.73
CA MET A 88 14.11 20.26 5.96
C MET A 88 14.06 21.80 6.08
N SER A 89 12.86 22.38 6.14
CA SER A 89 12.66 23.81 6.42
C SER A 89 13.11 24.19 7.83
N ALA A 90 12.80 23.35 8.82
CA ALA A 90 13.05 23.62 10.23
C ALA A 90 14.51 23.43 10.63
N ASP A 91 15.22 22.47 10.02
CA ASP A 91 16.59 22.12 10.39
C ASP A 91 17.50 22.11 9.14
N PRO A 92 18.47 23.04 9.03
CA PRO A 92 19.39 23.11 7.89
C PRO A 92 20.35 21.91 7.81
N SER A 93 20.47 21.10 8.88
CA SER A 93 21.30 19.90 8.90
C SER A 93 20.61 18.67 8.28
N VAL A 94 19.28 18.72 8.06
CA VAL A 94 18.52 17.62 7.45
C VAL A 94 18.69 17.64 5.95
N PHE A 95 19.15 16.55 5.33
CA PHE A 95 19.23 16.49 3.86
C PHE A 95 18.80 15.12 3.36
N LEU A 96 18.35 15.07 2.12
CA LEU A 96 17.86 13.87 1.46
C LEU A 96 18.91 13.39 0.46
N MET A 97 19.18 12.09 0.46
CA MET A 97 20.04 11.47 -0.56
C MET A 97 19.54 10.08 -0.95
N GLY A 98 19.74 9.73 -2.22
CA GLY A 98 19.37 8.42 -2.76
C GLY A 98 19.33 8.44 -4.28
N GLU A 99 18.93 7.32 -4.87
CA GLU A 99 18.77 7.21 -6.32
C GLU A 99 17.48 7.91 -6.76
N GLU A 100 17.61 8.82 -7.74
CA GLU A 100 16.48 9.47 -8.40
C GLU A 100 15.59 10.35 -7.48
N VAL A 101 16.10 10.76 -6.32
CA VAL A 101 15.39 11.58 -5.33
C VAL A 101 15.29 13.06 -5.74
N GLY A 102 16.22 13.54 -6.56
CA GLY A 102 16.35 14.92 -7.00
C GLY A 102 15.65 15.19 -8.33
N GLU A 103 16.37 15.06 -9.43
CA GLU A 103 15.93 15.46 -10.78
C GLU A 103 14.67 14.70 -11.22
N TYR A 104 14.62 13.39 -10.91
CA TYR A 104 13.45 12.56 -11.20
C TYR A 104 12.30 12.76 -10.20
N GLN A 105 12.51 13.59 -9.16
CA GLN A 105 11.53 13.92 -8.13
C GLN A 105 11.06 12.71 -7.31
N GLY A 106 11.94 11.70 -7.17
CA GLY A 106 11.67 10.43 -6.48
C GLY A 106 11.02 9.40 -7.40
N ALA A 107 11.47 8.15 -7.33
CA ALA A 107 10.90 7.03 -8.10
C ALA A 107 9.36 6.95 -7.93
N TYR A 108 8.88 7.15 -6.70
CA TYR A 108 7.45 7.12 -6.34
C TYR A 108 6.84 8.51 -6.09
N LYS A 109 7.55 9.57 -6.47
CA LYS A 109 7.13 10.98 -6.35
C LYS A 109 6.93 11.48 -4.92
N ILE A 110 7.60 10.85 -3.95
CA ILE A 110 7.58 11.27 -2.54
C ILE A 110 8.38 12.56 -2.34
N THR A 111 9.43 12.79 -3.13
CA THR A 111 10.37 13.90 -2.95
C THR A 111 10.11 15.05 -3.93
N LYS A 112 8.91 15.05 -4.51
CA LYS A 112 8.47 16.02 -5.53
C LYS A 112 8.62 17.46 -5.03
N GLY A 113 9.25 18.30 -5.84
CA GLY A 113 9.46 19.73 -5.58
C GLY A 113 10.52 20.08 -4.53
N LEU A 114 11.12 19.09 -3.85
CA LEU A 114 12.11 19.37 -2.80
C LEU A 114 13.44 19.88 -3.39
N LEU A 115 13.88 19.36 -4.53
CA LEU A 115 15.09 19.85 -5.21
C LEU A 115 14.95 21.33 -5.61
N ASP A 116 13.83 21.70 -6.22
CA ASP A 116 13.55 23.09 -6.61
C ASP A 116 13.54 24.04 -5.40
N LYS A 117 13.06 23.56 -4.24
CA LYS A 117 12.94 24.35 -3.02
C LYS A 117 14.27 24.50 -2.27
N TYR A 118 15.05 23.42 -2.13
CA TYR A 118 16.23 23.38 -1.26
C TYR A 118 17.57 23.35 -2.00
N GLY A 119 17.55 23.10 -3.30
CA GLY A 119 18.75 23.01 -4.13
C GLY A 119 19.52 21.69 -3.99
N PRO A 120 20.54 21.49 -4.86
CA PRO A 120 21.27 20.24 -4.98
C PRO A 120 22.16 19.91 -3.76
N ASP A 121 22.43 20.88 -2.88
CA ASP A 121 23.21 20.65 -1.65
C ASP A 121 22.37 19.97 -0.55
N ARG A 122 21.04 19.90 -0.71
CA ARG A 122 20.10 19.37 0.29
C ARG A 122 19.23 18.23 -0.24
N VAL A 123 19.14 18.06 -1.55
CA VAL A 123 18.52 16.93 -2.23
C VAL A 123 19.51 16.36 -3.24
N LEU A 124 20.16 15.25 -2.87
CA LEU A 124 21.31 14.71 -3.61
C LEU A 124 20.95 13.40 -4.32
N ASP A 125 20.99 13.42 -5.65
CA ASP A 125 21.00 12.20 -6.45
C ASP A 125 22.34 11.48 -6.30
N THR A 126 22.28 10.16 -6.10
CA THR A 126 23.46 9.31 -5.92
C THR A 126 23.63 8.36 -7.11
N PRO A 127 24.86 7.87 -7.37
CA PRO A 127 25.03 6.67 -8.21
C PRO A 127 24.29 5.47 -7.62
N ILE A 128 24.04 4.45 -8.45
CA ILE A 128 23.42 3.19 -8.04
C ILE A 128 24.42 2.36 -7.22
N THR A 129 24.55 2.71 -5.95
CA THR A 129 25.51 2.11 -5.01
C THR A 129 25.01 2.26 -3.57
N GLU A 130 24.06 1.40 -3.20
CA GLU A 130 23.38 1.40 -1.90
C GLU A 130 24.38 1.43 -0.73
N ALA A 131 25.41 0.58 -0.79
CA ALA A 131 26.47 0.56 0.21
C ALA A 131 27.21 1.91 0.29
N GLY A 132 27.59 2.47 -0.88
CA GLY A 132 28.37 3.69 -0.96
C GLY A 132 27.63 4.89 -0.37
N PHE A 133 26.41 5.15 -0.84
CA PHE A 133 25.65 6.32 -0.36
C PHE A 133 25.19 6.16 1.09
N THR A 134 24.90 4.94 1.53
CA THR A 134 24.55 4.68 2.94
C THR A 134 25.74 4.94 3.86
N GLY A 135 26.94 4.50 3.48
CA GLY A 135 28.16 4.79 4.24
C GLY A 135 28.46 6.29 4.31
N ILE A 136 28.24 7.03 3.23
CA ILE A 136 28.33 8.50 3.20
C ILE A 136 27.32 9.12 4.17
N GLY A 137 26.06 8.69 4.13
CA GLY A 137 25.02 9.16 5.06
C GLY A 137 25.40 8.91 6.51
N VAL A 138 25.87 7.72 6.86
CA VAL A 138 26.33 7.42 8.23
C VAL A 138 27.52 8.29 8.62
N GLY A 139 28.49 8.48 7.73
CA GLY A 139 29.62 9.37 7.97
C GLY A 139 29.21 10.84 8.18
N ALA A 140 28.23 11.33 7.42
CA ALA A 140 27.65 12.66 7.60
C ALA A 140 26.94 12.79 8.95
N ALA A 141 26.22 11.77 9.39
CA ALA A 141 25.58 11.73 10.71
C ALA A 141 26.60 11.82 11.86
N TYR A 142 27.77 11.16 11.74
CA TYR A 142 28.85 11.29 12.72
C TYR A 142 29.39 12.72 12.84
N GLN A 143 29.24 13.53 11.79
CA GLN A 143 29.67 14.94 11.75
C GLN A 143 28.52 15.91 12.11
N GLY A 144 27.41 15.40 12.65
CA GLY A 144 26.31 16.22 13.17
C GLY A 144 25.26 16.62 12.14
N LEU A 145 25.30 16.08 10.92
CA LEU A 145 24.20 16.22 9.96
C LEU A 145 23.08 15.20 10.24
N ARG A 146 21.91 15.40 9.63
CA ARG A 146 20.73 14.55 9.79
C ARG A 146 20.26 13.96 8.45
N PRO A 147 21.00 13.00 7.88
CA PRO A 147 20.66 12.43 6.59
C PRO A 147 19.35 11.65 6.62
N VAL A 148 18.55 11.83 5.58
CA VAL A 148 17.45 10.95 5.18
C VAL A 148 17.91 10.20 3.93
N VAL A 149 18.26 8.93 4.10
CA VAL A 149 18.73 8.05 3.04
C VAL A 149 17.55 7.27 2.47
N GLU A 150 17.28 7.44 1.18
CA GLU A 150 16.22 6.72 0.46
C GLU A 150 16.80 5.51 -0.28
N PHE A 151 16.25 4.32 -0.02
CA PHE A 151 16.38 3.17 -0.90
C PHE A 151 15.17 3.10 -1.82
N MET A 152 15.40 2.91 -3.12
CA MET A 152 14.32 2.79 -4.11
C MET A 152 13.33 1.67 -3.73
N THR A 153 13.84 0.59 -3.15
CA THR A 153 13.07 -0.38 -2.38
C THR A 153 13.94 -1.00 -1.30
N PHE A 154 13.36 -1.40 -0.17
CA PHE A 154 14.10 -2.06 0.90
C PHE A 154 14.74 -3.39 0.49
N ASN A 155 14.34 -4.00 -0.62
CA ASN A 155 15.06 -5.13 -1.20
C ASN A 155 16.53 -4.80 -1.46
N PHE A 156 16.82 -3.57 -1.90
CA PHE A 156 18.18 -3.13 -2.23
C PHE A 156 18.97 -2.67 -1.00
N SER A 157 18.29 -2.39 0.12
CA SER A 157 18.96 -2.11 1.40
C SER A 157 19.85 -3.27 1.86
N MET A 158 19.65 -4.50 1.36
CA MET A 158 20.56 -5.62 1.61
C MET A 158 22.00 -5.35 1.18
N GLN A 159 22.22 -4.56 0.12
CA GLN A 159 23.57 -4.17 -0.31
C GLN A 159 24.24 -3.23 0.71
N ALA A 160 23.45 -2.51 1.51
CA ALA A 160 23.92 -1.53 2.49
C ALA A 160 23.74 -1.98 3.95
N ILE A 161 23.27 -3.21 4.19
CA ILE A 161 22.84 -3.66 5.52
C ILE A 161 23.97 -3.60 6.56
N ASP A 162 25.22 -3.77 6.13
CA ASP A 162 26.40 -3.63 7.01
C ASP A 162 26.54 -2.20 7.56
N HIS A 163 26.31 -1.17 6.74
CA HIS A 163 26.33 0.21 7.23
C HIS A 163 25.15 0.51 8.15
N ILE A 164 23.96 0.01 7.84
CA ILE A 164 22.77 0.19 8.69
C ILE A 164 23.00 -0.45 10.08
N ILE A 165 23.56 -1.67 10.11
CA ILE A 165 23.72 -2.44 11.35
C ILE A 165 25.03 -2.10 12.07
N ASN A 166 26.16 -2.34 11.42
CA ASN A 166 27.46 -2.30 12.09
C ASN A 166 28.01 -0.88 12.21
N SER A 167 27.70 0.00 11.25
CA SER A 167 28.11 1.40 11.32
C SER A 167 27.09 2.26 12.05
N ALA A 168 25.80 2.22 11.74
CA ALA A 168 24.83 3.12 12.37
C ALA A 168 24.36 2.60 13.74
N ALA A 169 23.65 1.47 13.78
CA ALA A 169 22.93 1.00 14.98
C ALA A 169 23.84 0.86 16.21
N LYS A 170 25.07 0.37 16.03
CA LYS A 170 25.96 0.01 17.13
C LYS A 170 26.88 1.14 17.58
N SER A 171 27.04 2.21 16.80
CA SER A 171 28.09 3.21 17.05
C SER A 171 27.91 4.00 18.34
N ASN A 172 26.68 4.36 18.70
CA ASN A 172 26.44 5.05 19.97
C ASN A 172 26.86 4.19 21.17
N TYR A 173 26.51 2.90 21.13
CA TYR A 173 26.91 1.96 22.17
C TYR A 173 28.43 1.73 22.21
N MET A 174 29.06 1.43 21.06
CA MET A 174 30.50 1.15 20.97
C MET A 174 31.37 2.35 21.36
N SER A 175 30.88 3.56 21.12
CA SER A 175 31.55 4.81 21.49
C SER A 175 31.22 5.29 22.90
N ALA A 176 30.47 4.51 23.69
CA ALA A 176 29.99 4.89 25.02
C ALA A 176 29.27 6.26 25.03
N GLY A 177 28.42 6.51 24.03
CA GLY A 177 27.63 7.71 23.89
C GLY A 177 28.35 8.90 23.23
N GLN A 178 29.60 8.75 22.79
CA GLN A 178 30.35 9.84 22.17
C GLN A 178 29.92 10.14 20.73
N ILE A 179 29.40 9.15 20.00
CA ILE A 179 28.93 9.29 18.63
C ILE A 179 27.43 8.98 18.58
N SER A 180 26.58 9.99 18.38
CA SER A 180 25.19 9.78 17.99
C SER A 180 25.09 9.63 16.47
N VAL A 181 24.06 8.96 16.00
CA VAL A 181 23.86 8.71 14.57
C VAL A 181 22.42 9.05 14.18
N PRO A 182 22.08 10.36 14.11
CA PRO A 182 20.74 10.80 13.74
C PRO A 182 20.50 10.63 12.24
N ILE A 183 20.05 9.44 11.83
CA ILE A 183 19.87 9.07 10.42
C ILE A 183 18.55 8.33 10.22
N VAL A 184 17.87 8.62 9.12
CA VAL A 184 16.67 7.88 8.69
C VAL A 184 17.00 7.11 7.42
N PHE A 185 16.74 5.80 7.42
CA PHE A 185 16.73 4.96 6.22
C PHE A 185 15.28 4.72 5.83
N ARG A 186 14.83 5.19 4.66
CA ARG A 186 13.44 5.08 4.21
C ARG A 186 13.31 4.51 2.81
N GLY A 187 12.10 4.08 2.46
CA GLY A 187 11.77 3.48 1.18
C GLY A 187 10.61 2.48 1.27
N PRO A 188 10.05 2.04 0.13
CA PRO A 188 8.98 1.06 0.10
C PRO A 188 9.49 -0.33 0.48
N ASN A 189 8.70 -1.03 1.28
CA ASN A 189 8.96 -2.35 1.84
C ASN A 189 7.74 -3.26 1.67
N GLY A 190 7.99 -4.56 1.49
CA GLY A 190 6.92 -5.56 1.33
C GLY A 190 6.45 -5.71 -0.10
N ALA A 191 5.30 -6.38 -0.28
CA ALA A 191 4.83 -6.79 -1.60
C ALA A 191 4.14 -5.64 -2.35
N ALA A 192 4.46 -5.53 -3.64
CA ALA A 192 3.79 -4.67 -4.61
C ALA A 192 3.25 -5.50 -5.78
N ALA A 193 2.50 -4.88 -6.70
CA ALA A 193 1.76 -5.58 -7.74
C ALA A 193 2.67 -6.05 -8.89
N GLY A 194 2.87 -7.35 -9.03
CA GLY A 194 3.56 -7.94 -10.19
C GLY A 194 5.06 -7.64 -10.27
N VAL A 195 5.72 -7.36 -9.15
CA VAL A 195 7.16 -7.01 -9.13
C VAL A 195 8.09 -8.22 -8.91
N GLY A 196 7.51 -9.39 -8.66
CA GLY A 196 8.22 -10.67 -8.56
C GLY A 196 9.07 -10.82 -7.30
N ALA A 197 9.94 -11.83 -7.28
CA ALA A 197 10.62 -12.29 -6.07
C ALA A 197 11.57 -11.27 -5.43
N GLN A 198 12.29 -10.47 -6.23
CA GLN A 198 13.37 -9.60 -5.76
C GLN A 198 12.92 -8.17 -5.41
N HIS A 199 11.63 -7.88 -5.49
CA HIS A 199 11.06 -6.55 -5.22
C HIS A 199 9.89 -6.58 -4.23
N SER A 200 9.66 -7.71 -3.54
CA SER A 200 8.47 -7.93 -2.71
C SER A 200 8.76 -8.32 -1.26
N GLN A 201 10.02 -8.32 -0.82
CA GLN A 201 10.37 -8.78 0.51
C GLN A 201 10.05 -7.73 1.59
N CYS A 202 9.52 -8.20 2.72
CA CYS A 202 9.34 -7.40 3.92
C CYS A 202 10.52 -7.62 4.89
N TYR A 203 11.18 -6.53 5.29
CA TYR A 203 12.37 -6.52 6.16
C TYR A 203 12.08 -6.11 7.60
N ALA A 204 10.80 -5.99 7.99
CA ALA A 204 10.41 -5.61 9.34
C ALA A 204 11.09 -6.47 10.42
N ALA A 205 11.05 -7.79 10.27
CA ALA A 205 11.67 -8.72 11.21
C ALA A 205 13.21 -8.62 11.23
N TRP A 206 13.85 -8.47 10.06
CA TRP A 206 15.31 -8.39 9.95
C TRP A 206 15.87 -7.19 10.71
N TYR A 207 15.33 -6.00 10.45
CA TYR A 207 15.82 -4.79 11.11
C TYR A 207 15.36 -4.70 12.57
N ALA A 208 14.19 -5.24 12.92
CA ALA A 208 13.72 -5.22 14.31
C ALA A 208 14.56 -6.12 15.24
N HIS A 209 15.26 -7.11 14.69
CA HIS A 209 16.16 -7.97 15.44
C HIS A 209 17.40 -7.23 16.00
N VAL A 210 17.76 -6.07 15.42
CA VAL A 210 19.05 -5.39 15.69
C VAL A 210 18.92 -4.33 16.79
N PRO A 211 19.61 -4.49 17.94
CA PRO A 211 19.71 -3.43 18.94
C PRO A 211 20.41 -2.17 18.42
N GLY A 212 19.92 -1.02 18.86
CA GLY A 212 20.38 0.30 18.40
C GLY A 212 19.58 0.87 17.23
N LEU A 213 18.78 0.05 16.53
CA LEU A 213 17.80 0.55 15.56
C LEU A 213 16.44 0.83 16.21
N LYS A 214 15.70 1.75 15.59
CA LYS A 214 14.24 1.86 15.67
C LYS A 214 13.65 1.49 14.30
N VAL A 215 12.53 0.78 14.28
CA VAL A 215 11.89 0.28 13.04
C VAL A 215 10.42 0.66 13.04
N LEU A 216 10.02 1.48 12.06
CA LEU A 216 8.69 2.06 11.92
C LEU A 216 8.03 1.59 10.63
N THR A 217 6.71 1.38 10.66
CA THR A 217 5.89 0.86 9.56
C THR A 217 4.55 1.61 9.51
N PRO A 218 4.47 2.78 8.85
CA PRO A 218 3.22 3.55 8.77
C PRO A 218 2.14 2.82 7.96
N TYR A 219 0.87 3.04 8.33
CA TYR A 219 -0.30 2.58 7.57
C TYR A 219 -1.07 3.76 6.94
N SER A 220 -1.40 4.78 7.73
CA SER A 220 -2.22 5.92 7.30
C SER A 220 -1.38 7.16 6.96
N ALA A 221 -2.00 8.17 6.35
CA ALA A 221 -1.36 9.47 6.15
C ALA A 221 -0.97 10.16 7.48
N GLU A 222 -1.76 10.00 8.55
CA GLU A 222 -1.40 10.45 9.91
C GLU A 222 -0.13 9.77 10.41
N ASP A 223 -0.05 8.43 10.27
CA ASP A 223 1.12 7.66 10.66
C ASP A 223 2.35 8.10 9.87
N ALA A 224 2.21 8.17 8.54
CA ALA A 224 3.30 8.47 7.64
C ALA A 224 3.90 9.85 7.93
N ARG A 225 3.07 10.87 8.08
CA ARG A 225 3.53 12.23 8.42
C ARG A 225 4.13 12.28 9.82
N GLY A 226 3.39 11.81 10.83
CA GLY A 226 3.79 11.96 12.22
C GLY A 226 5.01 11.12 12.63
N LEU A 227 5.11 9.89 12.12
CA LEU A 227 6.23 8.99 12.40
C LEU A 227 7.48 9.40 11.62
N LEU A 228 7.37 9.91 10.38
CA LEU A 228 8.55 10.36 9.64
C LEU A 228 9.16 11.60 10.30
N LYS A 229 8.33 12.56 10.75
CA LYS A 229 8.80 13.70 11.55
C LYS A 229 9.47 13.24 12.84
N ALA A 230 8.86 12.30 13.55
CA ALA A 230 9.46 11.71 14.76
C ALA A 230 10.81 11.04 14.45
N ALA A 231 10.91 10.29 13.35
CA ALA A 231 12.13 9.62 12.91
C ALA A 231 13.25 10.62 12.58
N ILE A 232 12.94 11.67 11.82
CA ILE A 232 13.92 12.69 11.43
C ILE A 232 14.43 13.48 12.64
N ARG A 233 13.62 13.63 13.70
CA ARG A 233 13.99 14.32 14.95
C ARG A 233 14.74 13.42 15.95
N ASP A 234 14.70 12.11 15.76
CA ASP A 234 15.28 11.15 16.69
C ASP A 234 16.83 11.16 16.64
N PRO A 235 17.55 11.09 17.77
CA PRO A 235 19.01 11.10 17.78
C PRO A 235 19.65 9.76 17.34
N ASP A 236 18.85 8.69 17.22
CA ASP A 236 19.29 7.34 16.90
C ASP A 236 18.92 6.94 15.45
N PRO A 237 19.54 5.90 14.88
CA PRO A 237 19.18 5.40 13.56
C PRO A 237 17.76 4.83 13.50
N VAL A 238 16.98 5.32 12.53
CA VAL A 238 15.59 4.87 12.30
C VAL A 238 15.45 4.26 10.91
N VAL A 239 14.91 3.05 10.86
CA VAL A 239 14.46 2.38 9.64
C VAL A 239 12.97 2.65 9.48
N PHE A 240 12.58 3.26 8.36
CA PHE A 240 11.23 3.70 8.06
C PHE A 240 10.69 2.94 6.84
N LEU A 241 9.94 1.87 7.12
CA LEU A 241 9.46 0.89 6.13
C LEU A 241 8.09 1.31 5.60
N GLU A 242 8.09 1.99 4.47
CA GLU A 242 6.87 2.42 3.78
C GLU A 242 6.26 1.27 2.97
N ASN A 243 5.14 1.51 2.29
CA ASN A 243 4.54 0.53 1.40
C ASN A 243 4.07 1.18 0.10
N GLU A 244 4.48 0.60 -1.02
CA GLU A 244 4.19 1.15 -2.35
C GLU A 244 2.69 1.30 -2.59
N LEU A 245 1.91 0.28 -2.24
CA LEU A 245 0.48 0.24 -2.52
C LEU A 245 -0.30 1.26 -1.70
N LEU A 246 0.26 1.74 -0.58
CA LEU A 246 -0.35 2.77 0.25
C LEU A 246 -0.10 4.19 -0.26
N TYR A 247 0.91 4.42 -1.11
CA TYR A 247 1.28 5.79 -1.51
C TYR A 247 0.16 6.59 -2.16
N GLY A 248 -0.70 5.92 -2.93
CA GLY A 248 -1.85 6.53 -3.60
C GLY A 248 -3.13 6.58 -2.76
N GLU A 249 -3.14 5.94 -1.60
CA GLU A 249 -4.33 5.85 -0.75
C GLU A 249 -4.54 7.16 0.02
N SER A 250 -5.77 7.67 -0.01
CA SER A 250 -6.21 8.87 0.70
C SER A 250 -6.80 8.52 2.06
N PHE A 251 -6.48 9.32 3.07
CA PHE A 251 -7.03 9.20 4.41
C PHE A 251 -7.61 10.54 4.86
N PRO A 252 -8.69 10.55 5.67
CA PRO A 252 -9.16 11.76 6.31
C PRO A 252 -8.10 12.26 7.30
N ILE A 253 -7.83 13.57 7.25
CA ILE A 253 -6.83 14.23 8.10
C ILE A 253 -7.50 15.29 8.97
N LYS A 254 -7.24 15.20 10.27
CA LYS A 254 -7.61 16.22 11.25
C LYS A 254 -6.68 17.41 11.17
N ALA A 255 -7.18 18.61 11.47
CA ALA A 255 -6.38 19.83 11.48
C ALA A 255 -5.11 19.75 12.36
N GLU A 256 -5.17 19.03 13.49
CA GLU A 256 -4.01 18.82 14.39
C GLU A 256 -2.85 18.10 13.70
N VAL A 257 -3.14 17.22 12.73
CA VAL A 257 -2.13 16.46 11.99
C VAL A 257 -1.46 17.34 10.94
N LEU A 258 -2.01 18.50 10.59
CA LEU A 258 -1.39 19.46 9.66
C LEU A 258 -0.46 20.44 10.36
N ASP A 259 -0.45 20.48 11.69
CA ASP A 259 0.46 21.32 12.45
C ASP A 259 1.92 20.85 12.26
N SER A 260 2.87 21.78 12.16
CA SER A 260 4.28 21.45 11.94
C SER A 260 4.95 20.83 13.17
N SER A 261 4.39 21.05 14.36
CA SER A 261 4.85 20.41 15.61
C SER A 261 4.33 18.98 15.76
N PHE A 262 3.28 18.60 15.03
CA PHE A 262 2.68 17.27 15.09
C PHE A 262 3.73 16.17 14.92
N SER A 263 3.70 15.19 15.82
CA SER A 263 4.55 14.00 15.76
C SER A 263 3.86 12.86 16.47
N VAL A 264 4.17 11.64 16.05
CA VAL A 264 3.65 10.42 16.68
C VAL A 264 4.78 9.78 17.50
N PRO A 265 4.54 9.41 18.77
CA PRO A 265 5.58 8.81 19.60
C PRO A 265 6.02 7.45 19.05
N ILE A 266 7.33 7.27 18.88
CA ILE A 266 7.94 6.00 18.52
C ILE A 266 7.72 4.98 19.65
N GLY A 267 7.44 3.73 19.28
CA GLY A 267 7.16 2.66 20.25
C GLY A 267 5.75 2.67 20.83
N LYS A 268 4.81 3.40 20.19
CA LYS A 268 3.40 3.43 20.57
C LYS A 268 2.49 2.93 19.45
N ALA A 269 1.76 1.87 19.75
CA ALA A 269 0.73 1.35 18.87
C ALA A 269 -0.53 2.21 18.94
N LYS A 270 -1.40 2.08 17.93
CA LYS A 270 -2.72 2.73 17.88
C LYS A 270 -3.81 1.66 17.80
N ILE A 271 -4.82 1.77 18.65
CA ILE A 271 -6.06 1.02 18.49
C ILE A 271 -6.87 1.74 17.39
N GLU A 272 -6.93 1.14 16.20
CA GLU A 272 -7.71 1.69 15.08
C GLU A 272 -9.21 1.38 15.26
N ARG A 273 -9.52 0.30 15.98
CA ARG A 273 -10.88 -0.09 16.30
C ARG A 273 -10.91 -0.86 17.62
N GLU A 274 -11.80 -0.45 18.51
CA GLU A 274 -12.06 -1.16 19.77
C GLU A 274 -12.86 -2.45 19.54
N GLY A 275 -12.56 -3.47 20.34
CA GLY A 275 -13.30 -4.73 20.34
C GLY A 275 -13.15 -5.50 21.66
N LYS A 276 -13.87 -6.63 21.76
CA LYS A 276 -13.95 -7.41 23.02
C LYS A 276 -13.79 -8.92 22.86
N ASP A 277 -13.88 -9.45 21.65
CA ASP A 277 -13.91 -10.90 21.43
C ASP A 277 -12.55 -11.43 20.95
N VAL A 278 -11.80 -10.63 20.17
CA VAL A 278 -10.46 -11.00 19.67
C VAL A 278 -9.60 -9.75 19.40
N THR A 279 -8.32 -9.81 19.75
CA THR A 279 -7.32 -8.80 19.36
C THR A 279 -6.67 -9.19 18.03
N ILE A 280 -6.60 -8.26 17.09
CA ILE A 280 -5.91 -8.39 15.80
C ILE A 280 -4.79 -7.36 15.74
N THR A 281 -3.53 -7.81 15.74
CA THR A 281 -2.38 -6.92 15.54
C THR A 281 -1.95 -6.95 14.08
N ALA A 282 -1.73 -5.78 13.48
CA ALA A 282 -1.24 -5.65 12.12
C ALA A 282 -0.32 -4.43 11.97
N PHE A 283 0.44 -4.38 10.89
CA PHE A 283 1.25 -3.22 10.53
C PHE A 283 1.24 -2.98 9.04
N SER A 284 1.60 -1.75 8.62
CA SER A 284 1.59 -1.35 7.22
C SER A 284 0.23 -1.65 6.56
N LYS A 285 0.20 -2.09 5.29
CA LYS A 285 -1.03 -2.32 4.54
C LYS A 285 -1.96 -3.39 5.15
N MET A 286 -1.42 -4.29 5.98
CA MET A 286 -2.22 -5.33 6.65
C MET A 286 -3.18 -4.76 7.69
N VAL A 287 -2.96 -3.54 8.18
CA VAL A 287 -3.93 -2.84 9.05
C VAL A 287 -5.24 -2.60 8.30
N GLY A 288 -5.16 -2.16 7.03
CA GLY A 288 -6.35 -1.97 6.19
C GLY A 288 -7.10 -3.28 5.97
N TYR A 289 -6.39 -4.39 5.76
CA TYR A 289 -7.00 -5.71 5.56
C TYR A 289 -7.66 -6.20 6.85
N ALA A 290 -7.05 -5.95 8.01
CA ALA A 290 -7.63 -6.25 9.31
C ALA A 290 -8.92 -5.45 9.54
N LEU A 291 -8.96 -4.15 9.23
CA LEU A 291 -10.17 -3.32 9.33
C LEU A 291 -11.28 -3.81 8.39
N GLN A 292 -10.93 -4.16 7.15
CA GLN A 292 -11.85 -4.74 6.16
C GLN A 292 -12.40 -6.12 6.55
N SER A 293 -11.73 -6.84 7.46
CA SER A 293 -12.24 -8.14 7.94
C SER A 293 -13.41 -8.00 8.93
N ILE A 294 -13.58 -6.82 9.54
CA ILE A 294 -14.53 -6.63 10.64
C ILE A 294 -15.86 -6.08 10.19
N ASP A 295 -15.86 -5.13 9.27
CA ASP A 295 -17.05 -4.68 8.55
C ASP A 295 -16.76 -4.70 7.05
N CYS A 296 -17.77 -4.58 6.19
CA CYS A 296 -17.53 -4.08 4.84
C CYS A 296 -17.04 -2.64 5.03
N TYR A 297 -15.80 -2.45 5.46
CA TYR A 297 -15.15 -1.16 5.50
C TYR A 297 -14.95 -0.83 4.03
N GLY A 298 -15.96 -0.17 3.46
CA GLY A 298 -15.76 0.59 2.26
C GLY A 298 -14.56 1.46 2.53
N THR A 299 -13.59 1.43 1.62
CA THR A 299 -12.74 2.61 1.42
C THR A 299 -13.69 3.80 1.41
N GLN A 300 -13.67 4.63 2.45
CA GLN A 300 -14.44 5.86 2.46
C GLN A 300 -13.91 6.67 1.27
N GLY A 301 -14.76 6.76 0.25
CA GLY A 301 -14.38 7.01 -1.12
C GLY A 301 -14.46 5.73 -1.95
N ILE A 302 -15.66 5.41 -2.45
CA ILE A 302 -15.97 4.76 -3.75
C ILE A 302 -17.43 4.28 -3.72
N TYR A 303 -18.28 5.08 -4.36
CA TYR A 303 -19.64 4.85 -4.88
C TYR A 303 -20.63 4.00 -4.08
N ASP A 304 -21.68 4.68 -3.62
CA ASP A 304 -23.00 4.11 -3.35
C ASP A 304 -23.44 3.23 -4.55
N LEU A 305 -23.43 1.90 -4.35
CA LEU A 305 -23.69 0.90 -5.38
C LEU A 305 -25.20 0.72 -5.63
N ASP A 306 -26.06 1.25 -4.77
CA ASP A 306 -27.50 1.13 -4.93
C ASP A 306 -28.03 2.04 -6.06
N ASP A 307 -27.42 3.20 -6.29
CA ASP A 307 -27.85 4.14 -7.33
C ASP A 307 -27.37 3.78 -8.76
N LYS A 308 -26.20 3.13 -8.90
CA LYS A 308 -25.61 2.85 -10.24
C LYS A 308 -26.00 1.50 -10.84
N VAL A 309 -26.34 0.49 -10.03
CA VAL A 309 -26.89 -0.79 -10.52
C VAL A 309 -28.30 -0.58 -11.11
N LEU A 310 -29.07 0.38 -10.57
CA LEU A 310 -30.34 0.82 -11.15
C LEU A 310 -30.15 1.46 -12.53
N CYS A 311 -29.08 2.24 -12.73
CA CYS A 311 -28.82 2.92 -14.01
C CYS A 311 -28.49 1.94 -15.15
N LEU A 312 -27.74 0.86 -14.89
CA LEU A 312 -27.47 -0.16 -15.91
C LEU A 312 -28.70 -1.01 -16.25
N ARG A 313 -29.53 -1.36 -15.25
CA ARG A 313 -30.81 -2.07 -15.48
C ARG A 313 -31.81 -1.22 -16.26
N ALA A 314 -31.92 0.07 -15.96
CA ALA A 314 -32.80 0.99 -16.68
C ALA A 314 -32.34 1.22 -18.13
N TRP A 315 -31.03 1.26 -18.38
CA TRP A 315 -30.49 1.49 -19.72
C TRP A 315 -30.58 0.24 -20.63
N CYS A 316 -30.34 -0.96 -20.09
CA CYS A 316 -30.52 -2.21 -20.84
C CYS A 316 -31.99 -2.51 -21.17
N HIS A 317 -32.94 -2.16 -20.29
CA HIS A 317 -34.37 -2.27 -20.60
C HIS A 317 -34.87 -1.26 -21.64
N GLY A 318 -34.20 -0.11 -21.79
CA GLY A 318 -34.49 0.85 -22.86
C GLY A 318 -34.06 0.34 -24.24
N ALA A 319 -32.86 -0.25 -24.33
CA ALA A 319 -32.30 -0.73 -25.59
C ALA A 319 -33.04 -1.95 -26.18
N GLU A 320 -33.61 -2.83 -25.33
CA GLU A 320 -34.45 -3.95 -25.79
C GLU A 320 -35.79 -3.50 -26.39
N LYS A 321 -36.33 -2.34 -25.99
CA LYS A 321 -37.59 -1.83 -26.54
C LYS A 321 -37.44 -1.15 -27.91
N GLU A 322 -36.23 -0.78 -28.32
CA GLU A 322 -35.98 -0.04 -29.58
C GLU A 322 -35.24 -0.84 -30.66
N GLY A 323 -34.92 -2.11 -30.45
CA GLY A 323 -34.50 -3.02 -31.53
C GLY A 323 -33.11 -2.78 -32.13
N TYR A 324 -32.19 -2.15 -31.41
CA TYR A 324 -30.81 -1.98 -31.88
C TYR A 324 -29.90 -3.16 -31.47
N PRO A 325 -29.07 -3.71 -32.39
CA PRO A 325 -28.09 -4.72 -32.02
C PRO A 325 -26.98 -4.12 -31.15
N LEU A 326 -26.73 -4.76 -30.00
CA LEU A 326 -25.81 -4.32 -28.95
C LEU A 326 -24.35 -4.45 -29.40
N LEU A 327 -23.77 -3.38 -29.98
CA LEU A 327 -22.32 -3.25 -30.17
C LEU A 327 -21.80 -2.22 -29.15
N ILE A 328 -21.28 -2.70 -28.02
CA ILE A 328 -20.77 -1.82 -26.97
C ILE A 328 -19.34 -1.37 -27.34
N MET A 329 -19.19 -0.14 -27.82
CA MET A 329 -17.88 0.54 -27.84
C MET A 329 -17.61 1.13 -26.46
N VAL A 330 -16.82 0.44 -25.63
CA VAL A 330 -16.28 1.01 -24.40
C VAL A 330 -15.00 1.77 -24.74
N SER A 331 -14.95 3.07 -24.44
CA SER A 331 -13.71 3.87 -24.47
C SER A 331 -12.63 3.21 -23.60
N MET A 332 -11.35 3.23 -24.02
CA MET A 332 -10.24 2.68 -23.22
C MET A 332 -10.17 3.27 -21.80
N SER A 333 -10.63 4.51 -21.58
CA SER A 333 -10.72 5.10 -20.25
C SER A 333 -11.72 4.38 -19.34
N LYS A 334 -12.87 3.96 -19.89
CA LYS A 334 -13.89 3.19 -19.16
C LYS A 334 -13.52 1.72 -18.99
N PHE A 335 -12.65 1.16 -19.85
CA PHE A 335 -12.16 -0.21 -19.68
C PHE A 335 -11.29 -0.36 -18.44
N ARG A 336 -10.42 0.62 -18.14
CA ARG A 336 -9.67 0.66 -16.86
C ARG A 336 -10.60 0.74 -15.65
N GLU A 337 -11.67 1.53 -15.72
CA GLU A 337 -12.68 1.60 -14.67
C GLU A 337 -13.40 0.26 -14.47
N VAL A 338 -13.74 -0.44 -15.56
CA VAL A 338 -14.40 -1.77 -15.49
C VAL A 338 -13.45 -2.87 -15.02
N GLN A 339 -12.16 -2.80 -15.36
CA GLN A 339 -11.14 -3.74 -14.85
C GLN A 339 -10.88 -3.52 -13.35
N ASN A 340 -10.85 -2.26 -12.90
CA ASN A 340 -10.83 -1.91 -11.48
C ASN A 340 -12.12 -2.36 -10.76
N TRP A 341 -13.27 -2.26 -11.42
CA TRP A 341 -14.57 -2.73 -10.93
C TRP A 341 -14.64 -4.26 -10.79
N ALA A 342 -14.11 -5.02 -11.75
CA ALA A 342 -14.05 -6.48 -11.68
C ALA A 342 -13.12 -6.99 -10.57
N ASN A 343 -12.03 -6.26 -10.28
CA ASN A 343 -11.16 -6.54 -9.13
C ASN A 343 -11.84 -6.19 -7.79
N HIS A 344 -12.77 -5.23 -7.76
CA HIS A 344 -13.54 -4.86 -6.55
C HIS A 344 -14.71 -5.79 -6.25
N ILE A 345 -15.29 -6.46 -7.25
CA ILE A 345 -16.47 -7.34 -7.08
C ILE A 345 -16.17 -8.62 -6.28
N ASN A 346 -14.91 -9.08 -6.22
CA ASN A 346 -14.59 -10.30 -5.46
C ASN A 346 -14.65 -10.12 -3.93
N PHE A 347 -14.74 -8.89 -3.40
CA PHE A 347 -14.84 -8.63 -1.96
C PHE A 347 -16.28 -8.69 -1.42
N GLN A 348 -17.29 -8.88 -2.28
CA GLN A 348 -18.70 -8.74 -1.89
C GLN A 348 -19.31 -9.98 -1.21
N ALA A 349 -18.56 -11.07 -1.04
CA ALA A 349 -19.06 -12.33 -0.46
C ALA A 349 -18.36 -12.76 0.83
N ALA A 350 -17.57 -11.90 1.48
CA ALA A 350 -17.03 -12.22 2.79
C ALA A 350 -18.15 -12.15 3.85
N GLU A 351 -18.46 -13.28 4.48
CA GLU A 351 -18.99 -13.26 5.84
C GLU A 351 -18.01 -12.45 6.68
N ILE A 352 -18.50 -11.41 7.33
CA ILE A 352 -17.64 -10.41 7.99
C ILE A 352 -17.83 -10.56 9.49
N LEU A 353 -16.76 -10.36 10.27
CA LEU A 353 -16.73 -10.72 11.69
C LEU A 353 -17.90 -10.13 12.49
N SER A 354 -18.30 -8.87 12.24
CA SER A 354 -19.46 -8.28 12.91
C SER A 354 -20.78 -8.98 12.60
N LYS A 355 -20.97 -9.51 11.38
CA LYS A 355 -22.17 -10.27 10.98
C LYS A 355 -22.23 -11.62 11.71
N GLU A 356 -21.07 -12.18 12.04
CA GLU A 356 -20.92 -13.38 12.86
C GLU A 356 -20.99 -13.08 14.37
N GLY A 357 -21.23 -11.82 14.75
CA GLY A 357 -21.27 -11.38 16.14
C GLY A 357 -19.91 -11.40 16.83
N ILE A 358 -18.80 -11.28 16.09
CA ILE A 358 -17.44 -11.16 16.60
C ILE A 358 -17.01 -9.69 16.57
N SER A 359 -16.77 -9.12 17.75
CA SER A 359 -16.22 -7.78 17.96
C SER A 359 -14.70 -7.84 18.08
N ALA A 360 -14.01 -7.57 16.97
CA ALA A 360 -12.55 -7.58 16.92
C ALA A 360 -11.94 -6.19 17.22
N GLU A 361 -10.90 -6.19 18.03
CA GLU A 361 -10.03 -5.03 18.29
C GLU A 361 -8.86 -5.02 17.29
N VAL A 362 -8.63 -3.92 16.58
CA VAL A 362 -7.49 -3.80 15.64
C VAL A 362 -6.44 -2.87 16.21
N ILE A 363 -5.22 -3.40 16.32
CA ILE A 363 -4.04 -2.67 16.74
C ILE A 363 -3.12 -2.48 15.54
N ASN A 364 -2.94 -1.23 15.13
CA ASN A 364 -1.88 -0.78 14.25
C ASN A 364 -0.59 -0.63 15.07
N LEU A 365 0.39 -1.49 14.82
CA LEU A 365 1.61 -1.54 15.62
C LEU A 365 2.42 -0.24 15.53
N ARG A 366 2.44 0.44 14.38
CA ARG A 366 3.28 1.62 14.02
C ARG A 366 4.78 1.42 14.13
N SER A 367 5.27 0.90 15.26
CA SER A 367 6.65 0.58 15.55
C SER A 367 6.82 -0.92 15.80
N ILE A 368 7.71 -1.53 15.04
CA ILE A 368 8.12 -2.93 15.23
C ILE A 368 9.25 -3.00 16.26
N ARG A 369 10.09 -1.95 16.29
CA ARG A 369 11.14 -1.76 17.29
C ARG A 369 11.20 -0.30 17.75
N PRO A 370 11.03 -0.02 19.06
CA PRO A 370 10.59 -0.94 20.10
C PRO A 370 9.10 -1.32 19.93
N LEU A 371 8.77 -2.59 20.18
CA LEU A 371 7.39 -3.08 20.14
C LEU A 371 6.60 -2.57 21.36
N ASP A 372 5.38 -2.08 21.15
CA ASP A 372 4.48 -1.68 22.24
C ASP A 372 3.82 -2.90 22.90
N ARG A 373 4.65 -3.71 23.59
CA ARG A 373 4.21 -4.90 24.32
C ARG A 373 3.08 -4.58 25.30
N ALA A 374 3.10 -3.41 25.92
CA ALA A 374 2.11 -3.00 26.91
C ALA A 374 0.70 -2.87 26.29
N ALA A 375 0.58 -2.18 25.14
CA ALA A 375 -0.71 -2.02 24.46
C ALA A 375 -1.27 -3.37 23.97
N ILE A 376 -0.41 -4.22 23.38
CA ILE A 376 -0.81 -5.55 22.89
C ILE A 376 -1.32 -6.41 24.04
N ASN A 377 -0.55 -6.51 25.12
CA ASN A 377 -0.93 -7.34 26.27
C ASN A 377 -2.17 -6.81 26.98
N ALA A 378 -2.34 -5.49 27.11
CA ALA A 378 -3.55 -4.91 27.67
C ALA A 378 -4.80 -5.29 26.85
N SER A 379 -4.69 -5.28 25.52
CA SER A 379 -5.76 -5.71 24.62
C SER A 379 -6.04 -7.21 24.73
N VAL A 380 -5.02 -8.05 24.75
CA VAL A 380 -5.21 -9.51 24.88
C VAL A 380 -5.84 -9.89 26.21
N ARG A 381 -5.48 -9.22 27.32
CA ARG A 381 -6.15 -9.43 28.62
C ARG A 381 -7.62 -9.03 28.62
N LYS A 382 -8.04 -8.16 27.69
CA LYS A 382 -9.44 -7.75 27.49
C LYS A 382 -10.21 -8.74 26.61
N THR A 383 -9.58 -9.24 25.55
CA THR A 383 -10.26 -10.05 24.51
C THR A 383 -10.04 -11.55 24.65
N ASN A 384 -9.05 -11.95 25.45
CA ASN A 384 -8.59 -13.32 25.70
C ASN A 384 -8.07 -14.07 24.45
N ARG A 385 -7.91 -13.40 23.31
CA ARG A 385 -7.55 -14.05 22.02
C ARG A 385 -6.69 -13.12 21.18
N LEU A 386 -5.77 -13.69 20.41
CA LEU A 386 -4.89 -12.94 19.53
C LEU A 386 -4.80 -13.57 18.13
N VAL A 387 -4.90 -12.71 17.11
CA VAL A 387 -4.51 -12.97 15.73
C VAL A 387 -3.44 -11.96 15.32
N THR A 388 -2.28 -12.41 14.84
CA THR A 388 -1.25 -11.52 14.28
C THR A 388 -1.26 -11.57 12.76
N VAL A 389 -1.19 -10.42 12.09
CA VAL A 389 -1.22 -10.33 10.62
C VAL A 389 -0.01 -9.56 10.11
N GLU A 390 0.78 -10.21 9.26
CA GLU A 390 1.92 -9.60 8.56
C GLU A 390 2.01 -10.08 7.11
N GLU A 391 2.54 -9.28 6.19
CA GLU A 391 2.80 -9.76 4.81
C GLU A 391 4.17 -10.45 4.66
N GLY A 392 5.02 -10.34 5.68
CA GLY A 392 6.34 -10.96 5.70
C GLY A 392 6.28 -12.48 5.82
N PHE A 393 7.44 -13.13 5.67
CA PHE A 393 7.53 -14.59 5.76
C PHE A 393 7.24 -15.11 7.18
N PRO A 394 6.70 -16.34 7.32
CA PRO A 394 6.18 -16.83 8.59
C PRO A 394 7.26 -17.23 9.57
N GLN A 395 8.40 -17.72 9.08
CA GLN A 395 9.52 -18.15 9.92
C GLN A 395 10.30 -16.92 10.40
N HIS A 396 10.48 -16.80 11.70
CA HIS A 396 11.15 -15.65 12.33
C HIS A 396 10.50 -14.28 12.02
N GLY A 397 9.23 -14.27 11.62
CA GLY A 397 8.44 -13.06 11.37
C GLY A 397 8.09 -12.29 12.64
N VAL A 398 7.52 -11.09 12.47
CA VAL A 398 7.15 -10.20 13.59
C VAL A 398 6.08 -10.86 14.49
N GLY A 399 5.15 -11.61 13.90
CA GLY A 399 4.11 -12.33 14.62
C GLY A 399 4.67 -13.34 15.63
N ALA A 400 5.89 -13.87 15.41
CA ALA A 400 6.52 -14.78 16.37
C ALA A 400 6.95 -14.06 17.66
N GLU A 401 7.52 -12.85 17.55
CA GLU A 401 7.89 -12.02 18.71
C GLU A 401 6.65 -11.56 19.48
N ILE A 402 5.59 -11.17 18.77
CA ILE A 402 4.31 -10.78 19.39
C ILE A 402 3.72 -11.96 20.18
N CYS A 403 3.70 -13.16 19.58
CA CYS A 403 3.23 -14.36 20.25
C CYS A 403 4.00 -14.61 21.54
N MET A 404 5.34 -14.53 21.50
CA MET A 404 6.12 -14.76 22.70
C MET A 404 5.94 -13.67 23.75
N SER A 405 5.80 -12.39 23.37
CA SER A 405 5.47 -11.35 24.33
C SER A 405 4.17 -11.65 25.07
N VAL A 406 3.15 -12.16 24.39
CA VAL A 406 1.87 -12.50 25.02
C VAL A 406 1.97 -13.74 25.89
N VAL A 407 2.73 -14.75 25.47
CA VAL A 407 2.98 -15.95 26.30
C VAL A 407 3.79 -15.59 27.56
N GLU A 408 4.72 -14.65 27.47
CA GLU A 408 5.50 -14.20 28.63
C GLU A 408 4.66 -13.38 29.61
N ASP A 409 3.79 -12.49 29.10
CA ASP A 409 3.18 -11.44 29.93
C ASP A 409 1.67 -11.63 30.19
N SER A 410 0.97 -12.48 29.42
CA SER A 410 -0.49 -12.63 29.48
C SER A 410 -1.02 -14.04 29.17
N PHE A 411 -0.20 -15.09 29.34
CA PHE A 411 -0.59 -16.46 28.98
C PHE A 411 -1.85 -16.94 29.70
N GLU A 412 -2.04 -16.58 30.97
CA GLU A 412 -3.20 -16.99 31.77
C GLU A 412 -4.54 -16.40 31.28
N TYR A 413 -4.49 -15.41 30.39
CA TYR A 413 -5.67 -14.79 29.79
C TYR A 413 -6.05 -15.41 28.43
N LEU A 414 -5.21 -16.27 27.85
CA LEU A 414 -5.49 -16.85 26.54
C LEU A 414 -6.52 -17.97 26.61
N ASP A 415 -7.70 -17.73 26.04
CA ASP A 415 -8.77 -18.73 25.88
C ASP A 415 -8.52 -19.67 24.69
N ALA A 416 -7.62 -19.29 23.77
CA ALA A 416 -7.30 -20.03 22.55
C ALA A 416 -5.83 -19.84 22.16
N PRO A 417 -5.22 -20.78 21.40
CA PRO A 417 -3.89 -20.58 20.82
C PRO A 417 -3.85 -19.31 19.95
N VAL A 418 -2.72 -18.62 19.95
CA VAL A 418 -2.50 -17.46 19.08
C VAL A 418 -2.45 -17.92 17.62
N GLU A 419 -3.23 -17.25 16.76
CA GLU A 419 -3.24 -17.49 15.32
C GLU A 419 -2.28 -16.51 14.62
N ARG A 420 -1.42 -17.02 13.74
CA ARG A 420 -0.51 -16.19 12.94
C ARG A 420 -0.84 -16.27 11.47
N ILE A 421 -1.04 -15.11 10.86
CA ILE A 421 -1.22 -14.95 9.42
C ILE A 421 0.01 -14.21 8.89
N ALA A 422 0.66 -14.83 7.92
CA ALA A 422 1.89 -14.36 7.30
C ALA A 422 1.82 -14.61 5.79
N GLY A 423 2.74 -14.03 5.03
CA GLY A 423 2.97 -14.41 3.63
C GLY A 423 3.30 -15.89 3.48
N ALA A 424 3.11 -16.44 2.29
CA ALA A 424 3.52 -17.81 1.99
C ALA A 424 5.06 -17.94 2.10
N ASP A 425 5.53 -19.09 2.57
CA ASP A 425 6.96 -19.37 2.76
C ASP A 425 7.65 -19.76 1.44
N VAL A 426 7.57 -18.86 0.46
CA VAL A 426 8.13 -18.99 -0.88
C VAL A 426 8.57 -17.61 -1.39
N PRO A 427 9.57 -17.54 -2.30
CA PRO A 427 9.83 -16.30 -3.03
C PRO A 427 8.58 -15.83 -3.78
N MET A 428 8.32 -14.52 -3.78
CA MET A 428 7.08 -13.96 -4.35
C MET A 428 6.94 -14.35 -5.84
N PRO A 429 5.87 -15.07 -6.22
CA PRO A 429 5.61 -15.41 -7.62
C PRO A 429 5.12 -14.19 -8.40
N TYR A 430 5.45 -14.13 -9.70
CA TYR A 430 5.02 -13.05 -10.60
C TYR A 430 3.59 -13.23 -11.13
N ALA A 431 3.12 -14.47 -11.28
CA ALA A 431 1.79 -14.73 -11.85
C ALA A 431 0.71 -14.24 -10.86
N ALA A 432 -0.18 -13.34 -11.31
CA ALA A 432 -1.15 -12.67 -10.45
C ALA A 432 -2.01 -13.60 -9.58
N ASN A 433 -2.39 -14.77 -10.10
CA ASN A 433 -3.14 -15.78 -9.35
C ASN A 433 -2.32 -16.41 -8.22
N LEU A 434 -1.01 -16.56 -8.39
CA LEU A 434 -0.10 -17.08 -7.36
C LEU A 434 0.32 -15.98 -6.39
N GLU A 435 0.53 -14.76 -6.86
CA GLU A 435 0.87 -13.60 -6.03
C GLU A 435 -0.23 -13.34 -4.99
N ARG A 436 -1.50 -13.38 -5.42
CA ARG A 436 -2.66 -13.29 -4.53
C ARG A 436 -2.67 -14.38 -3.45
N LEU A 437 -2.20 -15.59 -3.77
CA LEU A 437 -2.12 -16.70 -2.81
C LEU A 437 -0.90 -16.61 -1.89
N ALA A 438 0.11 -15.83 -2.26
CA ALA A 438 1.34 -15.65 -1.50
C ALA A 438 1.23 -14.51 -0.46
N VAL A 439 0.29 -13.58 -0.62
CA VAL A 439 0.04 -12.47 0.31
C VAL A 439 -1.24 -12.75 1.09
N PRO A 440 -1.29 -12.50 2.41
CA PRO A 440 -2.52 -12.64 3.19
C PRO A 440 -3.69 -11.87 2.60
N GLN A 441 -4.88 -12.48 2.62
CA GLN A 441 -6.12 -11.86 2.18
C GLN A 441 -7.07 -11.64 3.35
N VAL A 442 -8.09 -10.79 3.16
CA VAL A 442 -9.12 -10.51 4.17
C VAL A 442 -9.81 -11.80 4.63
N GLU A 443 -10.05 -12.75 3.71
CA GLU A 443 -10.70 -14.02 4.02
C GLU A 443 -9.86 -14.91 4.94
N ASP A 444 -8.52 -14.78 4.91
CA ASP A 444 -7.63 -15.50 5.82
C ASP A 444 -7.75 -14.95 7.24
N ILE A 445 -7.88 -13.63 7.38
CA ILE A 445 -8.09 -12.93 8.66
C ILE A 445 -9.42 -13.33 9.28
N VAL A 446 -10.51 -13.30 8.49
CA VAL A 446 -11.84 -13.74 8.93
C VAL A 446 -11.78 -15.20 9.41
N ARG A 447 -11.16 -16.09 8.63
CA ARG A 447 -11.08 -17.52 8.98
C ARG A 447 -10.29 -17.74 10.28
N ALA A 448 -9.18 -17.04 10.47
CA ALA A 448 -8.38 -17.15 11.69
C ALA A 448 -9.13 -16.61 12.92
N ALA A 449 -9.80 -15.46 12.80
CA ALA A 449 -10.60 -14.90 13.88
C ALA A 449 -11.80 -15.81 14.23
N LYS A 450 -12.49 -16.41 13.24
CA LYS A 450 -13.54 -17.42 13.49
C LYS A 450 -12.98 -18.63 14.25
N ARG A 451 -11.81 -19.14 13.85
CA ARG A 451 -11.13 -20.25 14.57
C ARG A 451 -10.77 -19.88 16.01
N ALA A 452 -10.15 -18.73 16.23
CA ALA A 452 -9.79 -18.24 17.57
C ALA A 452 -11.01 -18.11 18.48
N CYS A 453 -12.14 -17.66 17.92
CA CYS A 453 -13.41 -17.50 18.63
C CYS A 453 -14.27 -18.78 18.68
N TYR A 454 -13.75 -19.94 18.26
CA TYR A 454 -14.47 -21.22 18.19
C TYR A 454 -15.81 -21.14 17.43
N ARG A 455 -15.89 -20.32 16.38
CA ARG A 455 -17.02 -20.28 15.45
C ARG A 455 -16.75 -21.22 14.28
N SER A 456 -17.77 -21.97 13.85
CA SER A 456 -17.66 -22.89 12.71
C SER A 456 -17.18 -22.13 11.47
N SER A 457 -16.08 -22.62 10.88
CA SER A 457 -15.38 -22.01 9.75
C SER A 457 -16.23 -21.93 8.50
#